data_AF-A0A432WU66-F1
#
_entry.id   AF-A0A432WU66-F1
#
_cell.length_a   1.000
_cell.length_b   1.000
_cell.length_c   1.000
_cell.angle_alpha   90.00
_cell.angle_beta   90.00
_cell.angle_gamma   90.00
#
_symmetry.space_group_name_H-M   'P 1'
#
loop_
_entity.id
_entity.type
_entity.pdbx_description
1 polymer ?
#
loop_
_entity_poly.entity_id
_entity_poly.type
_entity_poly.pdbx_seq_one_letter_code
_entity_poly.pdbx_strand_id
1 'polypeptide(L)'
;MSFVSDELGYINSEDFNLLGDARGLWHSLNYLIINYDFAGYYSLRFINIIFASFVLIYIARIFDDGKLSIFLLASCPFIFAMTYVNLRDLAIIFSALLVFDGLRRKSILGIALGLVALLTLRPLIAFVLLISLAVFYLIDTKSHKTYSGAFALLMLGLLSLIILYFGIDYFQSYLRYMEYLSVTDNQHRSILAQEDSSPMRALLTYVFTPLPTSLFQRLLGSGASELGLAHDLIRILHQSLYFIMMFVMLLNPKQTYNGIIRLFTSLGKEQKALILFLLAHAVVYSIHLAGIGHSRLKLPFQMAIGIVFYLIYIKNRFVKIR
;
A
#
# COMPACT_ATOMS: atom_id res chain seq x y z
N MET A 1 23.13 -11.89 -14.51
CA MET A 1 22.84 -11.98 -13.05
C MET A 1 21.33 -12.06 -12.86
N SER A 2 20.87 -12.98 -12.00
CA SER A 2 19.46 -13.15 -11.63
C SER A 2 18.91 -11.86 -11.01
N PHE A 3 17.66 -11.50 -11.32
CA PHE A 3 16.94 -10.47 -10.59
C PHE A 3 16.77 -10.93 -9.14
N VAL A 4 17.62 -10.44 -8.25
CA VAL A 4 17.49 -10.62 -6.82
C VAL A 4 16.40 -9.66 -6.38
N SER A 5 15.25 -10.19 -5.95
CA SER A 5 14.17 -9.41 -5.33
C SER A 5 14.78 -8.44 -4.32
N ASP A 6 14.29 -7.19 -4.21
CA ASP A 6 14.70 -6.28 -3.12
C ASP A 6 14.71 -7.01 -1.76
N GLU A 7 13.75 -7.92 -1.55
CA GLU A 7 13.64 -8.78 -0.36
C GLU A 7 14.90 -9.63 -0.13
N LEU A 8 15.46 -10.20 -1.20
CA LEU A 8 16.67 -11.02 -1.16
C LEU A 8 17.93 -10.17 -1.03
N GLY A 9 17.95 -8.98 -1.61
CA GLY A 9 19.01 -7.99 -1.39
C GLY A 9 19.12 -7.66 0.10
N TYR A 10 18.02 -7.24 0.73
CA TYR A 10 18.01 -6.89 2.16
C TYR A 10 18.24 -8.06 3.14
N ILE A 11 18.14 -9.30 2.69
CA ILE A 11 18.38 -10.49 3.52
C ILE A 11 19.81 -10.99 3.37
N ASN A 12 20.38 -10.93 2.17
CA ASN A 12 21.67 -11.54 1.86
C ASN A 12 22.83 -10.53 1.73
N SER A 13 22.56 -9.23 1.57
CA SER A 13 23.64 -8.24 1.49
C SER A 13 24.02 -7.72 2.87
N GLU A 14 25.22 -8.05 3.33
CA GLU A 14 25.87 -7.34 4.43
C GLU A 14 26.23 -5.89 4.03
N ASP A 15 26.37 -5.63 2.72
CA ASP A 15 26.73 -4.35 2.16
C ASP A 15 25.56 -3.36 2.06
N PHE A 16 25.56 -2.43 3.01
CA PHE A 16 24.64 -1.31 3.14
C PHE A 16 24.72 -0.28 1.99
N ASN A 17 25.81 -0.31 1.22
CA ASN A 17 26.18 0.73 0.26
C ASN A 17 25.48 0.64 -1.12
N LEU A 18 24.77 -0.44 -1.43
CA LEU A 18 24.17 -0.65 -2.75
C LEU A 18 22.87 0.16 -3.03
N LEU A 19 22.41 1.02 -2.11
CA LEU A 19 21.09 1.68 -2.19
C LEU A 19 21.06 3.19 -1.86
N GLY A 20 22.22 3.87 -1.71
CA GLY A 20 22.29 5.34 -1.73
C GLY A 20 21.98 5.81 -3.16
N ASP A 21 20.98 6.63 -3.45
CA ASP A 21 20.78 7.99 -2.93
C ASP A 21 19.30 8.38 -2.76
N ALA A 22 18.35 7.46 -2.98
CA ALA A 22 16.92 7.78 -3.05
C ALA A 22 16.12 7.56 -1.73
N ARG A 23 16.80 7.36 -0.59
CA ARG A 23 16.21 6.69 0.59
C ARG A 23 16.63 7.24 1.96
N GLY A 24 16.77 8.57 2.09
CA GLY A 24 17.41 9.25 3.23
C GLY A 24 17.01 8.78 4.64
N LEU A 25 15.72 8.75 5.00
CA LEU A 25 15.30 8.42 6.38
C LEU A 25 15.44 6.93 6.72
N TRP A 26 15.08 6.03 5.79
CA TRP A 26 15.23 4.58 6.01
C TRP A 26 16.71 4.18 6.06
N HIS A 27 17.53 4.80 5.20
CA HIS A 27 18.98 4.62 5.23
C HIS A 27 19.57 5.14 6.54
N SER A 28 19.17 6.32 7.01
CA SER A 28 19.65 6.87 8.29
C SER A 28 19.24 5.99 9.48
N LEU A 29 18.00 5.49 9.52
CA LEU A 29 17.54 4.57 10.57
C LEU A 29 18.35 3.28 10.58
N ASN A 30 18.53 2.64 9.43
CA ASN A 30 19.31 1.41 9.36
C ASN A 30 20.79 1.65 9.66
N TYR A 31 21.37 2.77 9.20
CA TYR A 31 22.75 3.16 9.52
C TYR A 31 22.95 3.32 11.03
N LEU A 32 22.03 4.02 11.70
CA LEU A 32 22.08 4.18 13.17
C LEU A 32 21.93 2.83 13.87
N ILE A 33 21.00 1.98 13.44
CA ILE A 33 20.77 0.68 14.11
C ILE A 33 21.96 -0.26 13.94
N ILE A 34 22.62 -0.26 12.77
CA ILE A 34 23.80 -1.09 12.49
C ILE A 34 25.02 -0.57 13.26
N ASN A 35 25.31 0.73 13.22
CA ASN A 35 26.53 1.28 13.82
C ASN A 35 26.50 1.40 15.34
N TYR A 36 25.31 1.42 15.95
CA TYR A 36 25.16 1.48 17.40
C TYR A 36 24.84 0.10 18.03
N ASP A 37 24.99 -0.98 17.25
CA ASP A 37 25.04 -2.41 17.62
C ASP A 37 24.33 -2.81 18.93
N PHE A 38 23.01 -2.61 19.00
CA PHE A 38 22.24 -3.05 20.18
C PHE A 38 21.94 -4.57 20.17
N ALA A 39 22.02 -5.25 19.01
CA ALA A 39 21.86 -6.72 18.84
C ALA A 39 22.10 -7.20 17.37
N GLY A 40 22.95 -6.52 16.58
CA GLY A 40 23.16 -6.83 15.16
C GLY A 40 21.92 -6.72 14.26
N TYR A 41 21.88 -7.48 13.15
CA TYR A 41 20.81 -7.46 12.12
C TYR A 41 19.40 -7.74 12.65
N TYR A 42 19.25 -8.38 13.83
CA TYR A 42 17.96 -8.63 14.44
C TYR A 42 17.26 -7.35 14.93
N SER A 43 18.05 -6.33 15.31
CA SER A 43 17.55 -5.02 15.76
C SER A 43 16.77 -4.30 14.65
N LEU A 44 17.21 -4.47 13.38
CA LEU A 44 16.55 -3.89 12.21
C LEU A 44 15.16 -4.50 11.97
N ARG A 45 14.95 -5.76 12.36
CA ARG A 45 13.64 -6.43 12.25
C ARG A 45 12.69 -6.00 13.38
N PHE A 46 13.24 -5.69 14.55
CA PHE A 46 12.45 -5.26 15.71
C PHE A 46 11.69 -3.96 15.47
N ILE A 47 12.26 -3.00 14.73
CA ILE A 47 11.57 -1.74 14.41
C ILE A 47 10.28 -1.98 13.60
N ASN A 48 10.26 -3.01 12.74
CA ASN A 48 9.07 -3.35 11.97
C ASN A 48 7.97 -3.98 12.83
N ILE A 49 8.31 -4.67 13.91
CA ILE A 49 7.33 -5.14 14.91
C ILE A 49 6.64 -3.95 15.58
N ILE A 50 7.42 -2.92 15.93
CA ILE A 50 6.89 -1.67 16.49
C ILE A 50 5.95 -0.99 15.49
N PHE A 51 6.38 -0.84 14.23
CA PHE A 51 5.53 -0.25 13.19
C PHE A 51 4.26 -1.07 12.93
N ALA A 52 4.33 -2.39 12.84
CA ALA A 52 3.15 -3.24 12.67
C ALA A 52 2.13 -3.06 13.81
N SER A 53 2.63 -3.00 15.05
CA SER A 53 1.79 -2.77 16.23
C SER A 53 1.10 -1.40 16.17
N PHE A 54 1.85 -0.35 15.83
CA PHE A 54 1.28 0.98 15.68
C PHE A 54 0.30 1.08 14.51
N VAL A 55 0.56 0.44 13.37
CA VAL A 55 -0.38 0.40 12.24
C VAL A 55 -1.74 -0.09 12.70
N LEU A 56 -1.78 -1.19 13.45
CA LEU A 56 -3.03 -1.75 13.98
C LEU A 56 -3.68 -0.82 15.02
N ILE A 57 -2.92 -0.25 15.95
CA ILE A 57 -3.44 0.67 16.97
C ILE A 57 -4.05 1.92 16.34
N TYR A 58 -3.36 2.52 15.36
CA TYR A 58 -3.82 3.74 14.72
C TYR A 58 -5.05 3.49 13.84
N ILE A 59 -5.16 2.33 13.19
CA ILE A 59 -6.39 1.97 12.48
C ILE A 59 -7.57 1.86 13.44
N ALA A 60 -7.43 1.13 14.55
CA ALA A 60 -8.48 1.05 15.58
C ALA A 60 -8.90 2.44 16.06
N ARG A 61 -7.93 3.32 16.30
CA ARG A 61 -8.16 4.68 16.77
C ARG A 61 -8.85 5.56 15.73
N ILE A 62 -8.45 5.49 14.46
CA ILE A 62 -9.07 6.27 13.37
C ILE A 62 -10.52 5.81 13.12
N PHE A 63 -10.82 4.53 13.31
CA PHE A 63 -12.17 3.97 13.11
C PHE A 63 -13.02 3.88 14.38
N ASP A 64 -12.48 4.26 15.55
CA ASP A 64 -13.08 4.04 16.88
C ASP A 64 -13.54 2.60 17.09
N ASP A 65 -12.75 1.64 16.62
CA ASP A 65 -13.14 0.24 16.62
C ASP A 65 -11.94 -0.68 16.88
N GLY A 66 -11.78 -1.09 18.15
CA GLY A 66 -10.73 -2.03 18.54
C GLY A 66 -10.88 -3.41 17.88
N LYS A 67 -12.11 -3.82 17.54
CA LYS A 67 -12.36 -5.12 16.89
C LYS A 67 -11.90 -5.12 15.44
N LEU A 68 -11.86 -3.95 14.79
CA LEU A 68 -11.30 -3.81 13.44
C LEU A 68 -9.83 -4.22 13.40
N SER A 69 -9.03 -3.85 14.41
CA SER A 69 -7.61 -4.22 14.44
C SER A 69 -7.39 -5.71 14.66
N ILE A 70 -8.21 -6.34 15.52
CA ILE A 70 -8.20 -7.80 15.69
C ILE A 70 -8.61 -8.50 14.39
N PHE A 71 -9.63 -7.97 13.72
CA PHE A 71 -10.05 -8.49 12.42
C PHE A 71 -8.92 -8.38 11.38
N LEU A 72 -8.28 -7.22 11.25
CA LEU A 72 -7.15 -7.03 10.34
C LEU A 72 -5.96 -7.91 10.67
N LEU A 73 -5.74 -8.21 11.96
CA LEU A 73 -4.74 -9.17 12.40
C LEU A 73 -4.98 -10.56 11.81
N ALA A 74 -6.22 -11.01 11.88
CA ALA A 74 -6.64 -12.31 11.40
C ALA A 74 -6.76 -12.36 9.87
N SER A 75 -7.25 -11.29 9.25
CA SER A 75 -7.55 -11.23 7.82
C SER A 75 -6.36 -10.81 6.96
N CYS A 76 -5.36 -10.13 7.55
CA CYS A 76 -4.17 -9.63 6.87
C CYS A 76 -2.87 -10.09 7.56
N PRO A 77 -2.63 -11.41 7.71
CA PRO A 77 -1.48 -11.91 8.46
C PRO A 77 -0.14 -11.55 7.82
N PHE A 78 -0.12 -11.10 6.56
CA PHE A 78 1.11 -10.61 5.91
C PHE A 78 1.66 -9.33 6.54
N ILE A 79 0.88 -8.60 7.36
CA ILE A 79 1.41 -7.51 8.21
C ILE A 79 2.54 -8.03 9.10
N PHE A 80 2.43 -9.25 9.63
CA PHE A 80 3.48 -9.88 10.43
C PHE A 80 4.61 -10.46 9.58
N ALA A 81 4.32 -10.99 8.38
CA ALA A 81 5.40 -11.43 7.49
C ALA A 81 6.37 -10.27 7.20
N MET A 82 5.84 -9.04 7.07
CA MET A 82 6.62 -7.83 6.89
C MET A 82 7.48 -7.43 8.09
N THR A 83 7.25 -7.99 9.30
CA THR A 83 8.14 -7.73 10.45
C THR A 83 9.44 -8.51 10.39
N TYR A 84 9.48 -9.61 9.63
CA TYR A 84 10.68 -10.43 9.48
C TYR A 84 11.65 -9.91 8.42
N VAL A 85 11.19 -9.00 7.55
CA VAL A 85 11.99 -8.43 6.46
C VAL A 85 12.30 -6.97 6.79
N ASN A 86 13.54 -6.53 6.54
CA ASN A 86 13.94 -5.13 6.79
C ASN A 86 13.42 -4.19 5.68
N LEU A 87 12.11 -3.99 5.64
CA LEU A 87 11.43 -3.18 4.63
C LEU A 87 10.70 -1.99 5.25
N ARG A 88 10.70 -0.87 4.52
CA ARG A 88 10.10 0.40 4.94
C ARG A 88 8.58 0.47 4.79
N ASP A 89 7.94 -0.54 4.21
CA ASP A 89 6.51 -0.52 3.84
C ASP A 89 5.61 -0.27 5.06
N LEU A 90 5.91 -0.89 6.21
CA LEU A 90 5.17 -0.66 7.45
C LEU A 90 5.38 0.77 7.98
N ALA A 91 6.61 1.30 7.88
CA ALA A 91 6.91 2.67 8.25
C ALA A 91 6.16 3.69 7.37
N ILE A 92 6.00 3.40 6.07
CA ILE A 92 5.20 4.23 5.15
C ILE A 92 3.73 4.24 5.57
N ILE A 93 3.13 3.07 5.83
CA ILE A 93 1.73 2.96 6.26
C ILE A 93 1.54 3.68 7.60
N PHE A 94 2.45 3.47 8.56
CA PHE A 94 2.43 4.14 9.86
C PHE A 94 2.50 5.67 9.71
N SER A 95 3.41 6.17 8.87
CA SER A 95 3.56 7.61 8.64
C SER A 95 2.30 8.24 8.05
N ALA A 96 1.61 7.53 7.15
CA ALA A 96 0.30 7.95 6.64
C ALA A 96 -0.76 7.98 7.76
N LEU A 97 -0.82 6.94 8.60
CA LEU A 97 -1.76 6.86 9.71
C LEU A 97 -1.53 7.95 10.76
N LEU A 98 -0.27 8.36 10.99
CA LEU A 98 0.06 9.53 11.83
C LEU A 98 -0.58 10.81 11.30
N VAL A 99 -0.57 11.03 9.98
CA VAL A 99 -1.22 12.20 9.37
C VAL A 99 -2.74 12.15 9.59
N PHE A 100 -3.37 11.00 9.35
CA PHE A 100 -4.82 10.86 9.52
C PHE A 100 -5.27 11.00 10.98
N ASP A 101 -4.57 10.39 11.94
CA ASP A 101 -4.86 10.58 13.38
C ASP A 101 -4.54 12.01 13.82
N GLY A 102 -3.48 12.61 13.28
CA GLY A 102 -3.13 14.01 13.48
C GLY A 102 -4.25 14.95 13.05
N LEU A 103 -4.81 14.77 11.86
CA LEU A 103 -5.96 15.55 11.38
C LEU A 103 -7.19 15.38 12.29
N ARG A 104 -7.52 14.12 12.62
CA ARG A 104 -8.65 13.80 13.51
C ARG A 104 -8.52 14.46 14.88
N ARG A 105 -7.32 14.45 15.47
CA ARG A 105 -7.02 15.05 16.78
C ARG A 105 -6.65 16.52 16.72
N LYS A 106 -6.59 17.11 15.51
CA LYS A 106 -6.06 18.46 15.25
C LYS A 106 -4.62 18.65 15.78
N SER A 107 -3.81 17.60 15.79
CA SER A 107 -2.41 17.62 16.18
C SER A 107 -1.52 17.99 14.99
N ILE A 108 -1.07 19.25 14.96
CA ILE A 108 -0.14 19.77 13.95
C ILE A 108 1.16 18.96 13.93
N LEU A 109 1.66 18.58 15.10
CA LEU A 109 2.89 17.80 15.23
C LEU A 109 2.75 16.42 14.56
N GLY A 110 1.62 15.73 14.76
CA GLY A 110 1.38 14.42 14.12
C GLY A 110 1.33 14.50 12.61
N ILE A 111 0.68 15.55 12.08
CA ILE A 111 0.62 15.84 10.64
C ILE A 111 2.02 16.12 10.08
N ALA A 112 2.77 17.03 10.72
CA ALA A 112 4.10 17.43 10.27
C ALA A 112 5.07 16.25 10.27
N LEU A 113 5.14 15.49 11.38
CA LEU A 113 6.01 14.32 11.49
C LEU A 113 5.63 13.24 10.46
N GLY A 114 4.34 12.96 10.30
CA GLY A 114 3.87 11.98 9.32
C GLY A 114 4.18 12.37 7.87
N LEU A 115 4.00 13.63 7.50
CA LEU A 115 4.31 14.13 6.15
C LEU A 115 5.82 14.16 5.87
N VAL A 116 6.63 14.64 6.81
CA VAL A 116 8.10 14.63 6.67
C VAL A 116 8.62 13.20 6.53
N ALA A 117 8.11 12.27 7.37
CA ALA A 117 8.45 10.86 7.27
C ALA A 117 8.02 10.27 5.91
N LEU A 118 6.81 10.57 5.42
CA LEU A 118 6.36 10.10 4.11
C LEU A 118 7.18 10.66 2.94
N LEU A 119 7.52 11.95 2.96
CA LEU A 119 8.33 12.57 1.91
C LEU A 119 9.74 11.97 1.85
N THR A 120 10.32 11.66 3.00
CA THR A 120 11.66 11.05 3.09
C THR A 120 11.66 9.54 2.81
N LEU A 121 10.57 8.84 3.10
CA LEU A 121 10.43 7.41 2.83
C LEU A 121 9.98 7.13 1.40
N ARG A 122 8.97 7.84 0.91
CA ARG A 122 8.38 7.66 -0.43
C ARG A 122 7.54 8.89 -0.87
N PRO A 123 8.15 9.89 -1.56
CA PRO A 123 7.46 11.12 -1.97
C PRO A 123 6.17 10.89 -2.76
N LEU A 124 6.16 9.91 -3.66
CA LEU A 124 4.98 9.56 -4.45
C LEU A 124 3.78 9.19 -3.57
N ILE A 125 3.98 8.48 -2.46
CA ILE A 125 2.90 8.10 -1.55
C ILE A 125 2.42 9.30 -0.73
N ALA A 126 3.32 10.21 -0.34
CA ALA A 126 2.92 11.46 0.29
C ALA A 126 1.96 12.25 -0.63
N PHE A 127 2.25 12.29 -1.93
CA PHE A 127 1.42 12.95 -2.91
C PHE A 127 0.02 12.32 -3.05
N VAL A 128 -0.04 10.98 -3.11
CA VAL A 128 -1.31 10.23 -3.11
C VAL A 128 -2.13 10.51 -1.85
N LEU A 129 -1.48 10.62 -0.70
CA LEU A 129 -2.13 11.01 0.56
C LEU A 129 -2.73 12.41 0.48
N LEU A 130 -1.97 13.39 0.00
CA LEU A 130 -2.44 14.77 -0.14
C LEU A 130 -3.63 14.88 -1.09
N ILE A 131 -3.60 14.18 -2.23
CA ILE A 131 -4.76 14.10 -3.15
C ILE A 131 -5.97 13.49 -2.44
N SER A 132 -5.78 12.37 -1.73
CA SER A 132 -6.87 11.68 -1.04
C SER A 132 -7.54 12.58 0.00
N LEU A 133 -6.74 13.35 0.74
CA LEU A 133 -7.25 14.38 1.66
C LEU A 133 -7.98 15.49 0.92
N ALA A 134 -7.36 16.07 -0.12
CA ALA A 134 -7.94 17.16 -0.91
C ALA A 134 -9.33 16.77 -1.43
N VAL A 135 -9.46 15.59 -2.03
CA VAL A 135 -10.74 15.07 -2.54
C VAL A 135 -11.83 15.10 -1.46
N PHE A 136 -11.58 14.61 -0.25
CA PHE A 136 -12.63 14.58 0.79
C PHE A 136 -12.88 15.91 1.48
N TYR A 137 -11.85 16.72 1.73
CA TYR A 137 -12.06 18.03 2.34
C TYR A 137 -12.77 18.99 1.39
N LEU A 138 -12.63 18.81 0.07
CA LEU A 138 -13.29 19.62 -0.96
C LEU A 138 -14.69 19.12 -1.32
N ILE A 139 -14.97 17.81 -1.20
CA ILE A 139 -16.33 17.27 -1.37
C ILE A 139 -17.23 17.63 -0.16
N ASP A 140 -16.65 17.77 1.03
CA ASP A 140 -17.39 18.02 2.27
C ASP A 140 -17.56 19.52 2.60
N THR A 141 -17.11 20.44 1.74
CA THR A 141 -17.58 21.83 1.81
C THR A 141 -19.03 21.86 1.34
N LYS A 142 -19.96 21.75 2.31
CA LYS A 142 -21.41 21.93 2.16
C LYS A 142 -21.74 23.35 1.67
N SER A 143 -21.50 23.66 0.41
CA SER A 143 -22.18 24.72 -0.33
C SER A 143 -21.79 24.65 -1.80
N HIS A 144 -22.76 24.89 -2.68
CA HIS A 144 -22.64 25.05 -4.13
C HIS A 144 -22.67 23.80 -5.01
N LYS A 145 -23.91 23.47 -5.41
CA LYS A 145 -24.28 22.66 -6.59
C LYS A 145 -23.74 23.18 -7.94
N THR A 146 -22.92 24.23 -7.97
CA THR A 146 -22.45 24.88 -9.20
C THR A 146 -20.92 24.90 -9.33
N TYR A 147 -20.17 24.67 -8.24
CA TYR A 147 -18.70 24.69 -8.26
C TYR A 147 -18.07 23.28 -8.23
N SER A 148 -18.84 22.21 -7.99
CA SER A 148 -18.31 20.84 -8.01
C SER A 148 -17.86 20.38 -9.39
N GLY A 149 -18.50 20.84 -10.47
CA GLY A 149 -18.10 20.53 -11.84
C GLY A 149 -16.86 21.29 -12.29
N ALA A 150 -16.80 22.60 -12.05
CA ALA A 150 -15.63 23.43 -12.36
C ALA A 150 -14.42 23.05 -11.52
N PHE A 151 -14.62 22.71 -10.25
CA PHE A 151 -13.55 22.23 -9.37
C PHE A 151 -13.12 20.80 -9.68
N ALA A 152 -14.05 19.89 -10.04
CA ALA A 152 -13.68 18.57 -10.55
C ALA A 152 -12.92 18.65 -11.88
N LEU A 153 -13.26 19.61 -12.75
CA LEU A 153 -12.52 19.94 -13.97
C LEU A 153 -11.15 20.57 -13.66
N LEU A 154 -11.03 21.39 -12.62
CA LEU A 154 -9.76 21.96 -12.16
C LEU A 154 -8.88 20.90 -11.49
N MET A 155 -9.47 19.96 -10.75
CA MET A 155 -8.78 18.79 -10.17
C MET A 155 -8.45 17.73 -11.22
N LEU A 156 -9.28 17.53 -12.26
CA LEU A 156 -8.93 16.77 -13.46
C LEU A 156 -7.83 17.47 -14.24
N GLY A 157 -7.85 18.80 -14.29
CA GLY A 157 -6.80 19.65 -14.85
C GLY A 157 -5.49 19.51 -14.08
N LEU A 158 -5.53 19.56 -12.76
CA LEU A 158 -4.39 19.33 -11.87
C LEU A 158 -3.92 17.88 -11.96
N LEU A 159 -4.82 16.89 -11.96
CA LEU A 159 -4.51 15.47 -12.18
C LEU A 159 -3.88 15.27 -13.56
N SER A 160 -4.33 15.98 -14.60
CA SER A 160 -3.73 15.97 -15.92
C SER A 160 -2.37 16.66 -15.96
N LEU A 161 -2.17 17.73 -15.18
CA LEU A 161 -0.88 18.42 -14.97
C LEU A 161 0.09 17.58 -14.13
N ILE A 162 -0.41 16.77 -13.22
CA ILE A 162 0.32 15.76 -12.44
C ILE A 162 0.69 14.61 -13.37
N ILE A 163 -0.23 14.12 -14.19
CA ILE A 163 0.04 13.13 -15.24
C ILE A 163 1.01 13.71 -16.27
N LEU A 164 1.02 15.02 -16.54
CA LEU A 164 1.97 15.69 -17.42
C LEU A 164 3.33 15.91 -16.75
N TYR A 165 3.38 16.31 -15.47
CA TYR A 165 4.60 16.58 -14.73
C TYR A 165 5.31 15.29 -14.33
N PHE A 166 4.57 14.34 -13.74
CA PHE A 166 5.06 12.98 -13.55
C PHE A 166 5.19 12.26 -14.90
N GLY A 167 4.40 12.58 -15.92
CA GLY A 167 4.58 12.03 -17.26
C GLY A 167 5.85 12.51 -17.94
N ILE A 168 6.28 13.76 -17.71
CA ILE A 168 7.53 14.31 -18.23
C ILE A 168 8.73 13.75 -17.45
N ASP A 169 8.66 13.61 -16.12
CA ASP A 169 9.71 12.95 -15.33
C ASP A 169 9.75 11.43 -15.59
N TYR A 170 8.61 10.81 -15.87
CA TYR A 170 8.52 9.41 -16.32
C TYR A 170 9.00 9.28 -17.76
N PHE A 171 8.82 10.28 -18.63
CA PHE A 171 9.36 10.34 -19.99
C PHE A 171 10.88 10.59 -20.00
N GLN A 172 11.40 11.40 -19.08
CA GLN A 172 12.84 11.59 -18.89
C GLN A 172 13.49 10.41 -18.18
N SER A 173 12.80 9.76 -17.25
CA SER A 173 13.25 8.49 -16.65
C SER A 173 13.13 7.34 -17.64
N TYR A 174 12.16 7.38 -18.55
CA TYR A 174 12.05 6.46 -19.69
C TYR A 174 13.18 6.71 -20.70
N LEU A 175 13.55 7.96 -21.01
CA LEU A 175 14.74 8.26 -21.83
C LEU A 175 16.04 7.78 -21.15
N ARG A 176 16.18 7.93 -19.81
CA ARG A 176 17.31 7.36 -19.04
C ARG A 176 17.26 5.83 -18.93
N TYR A 177 16.07 5.23 -18.90
CA TYR A 177 15.85 3.79 -18.90
C TYR A 177 16.12 3.16 -20.28
N MET A 178 15.83 3.89 -21.37
CA MET A 178 16.22 3.57 -22.75
C MET A 178 17.74 3.71 -22.97
N GLU A 179 18.41 4.65 -22.30
CA GLU A 179 19.88 4.68 -22.19
C GLU A 179 20.43 3.50 -21.36
N TYR A 180 19.77 3.11 -20.27
CA TYR A 180 20.15 1.97 -19.42
C TYR A 180 19.93 0.60 -20.11
N LEU A 181 18.99 0.52 -21.04
CA LEU A 181 18.74 -0.60 -21.95
C LEU A 181 19.93 -0.89 -22.90
N SER A 182 20.96 -0.05 -22.93
CA SER A 182 22.25 -0.32 -23.60
C SER A 182 23.22 -1.21 -22.79
N VAL A 183 22.87 -1.60 -21.55
CA VAL A 183 23.71 -2.42 -20.65
C VAL A 183 23.02 -3.75 -20.26
N THR A 184 23.16 -4.71 -21.18
CA THR A 184 23.18 -6.18 -21.07
C THR A 184 22.24 -6.97 -20.13
N ASP A 185 21.21 -7.55 -20.78
CA ASP A 185 21.07 -8.99 -21.10
C ASP A 185 20.41 -10.01 -20.14
N ASN A 186 19.55 -9.62 -19.20
CA ASN A 186 18.59 -10.57 -18.58
C ASN A 186 17.23 -9.96 -18.16
N GLN A 187 16.99 -8.67 -18.40
CA GLN A 187 15.76 -7.94 -18.01
C GLN A 187 14.65 -7.95 -19.08
N HIS A 188 14.79 -8.72 -20.15
CA HIS A 188 13.86 -8.72 -21.29
C HIS A 188 12.40 -9.12 -20.93
N ARG A 189 12.14 -9.79 -19.81
CA ARG A 189 10.77 -10.21 -19.44
C ARG A 189 9.93 -9.15 -18.74
N SER A 190 10.52 -8.15 -18.09
CA SER A 190 9.77 -7.06 -17.44
C SER A 190 9.43 -5.93 -18.42
N ILE A 191 10.27 -5.74 -19.44
CA ILE A 191 10.13 -4.68 -20.45
C ILE A 191 9.07 -5.06 -21.50
N LEU A 192 9.06 -6.31 -21.96
CA LEU A 192 8.01 -6.84 -22.85
C LEU A 192 6.61 -6.85 -22.21
N ALA A 193 6.51 -6.85 -20.88
CA ALA A 193 5.23 -6.72 -20.17
C ALA A 193 4.74 -5.26 -20.08
N GLN A 194 5.65 -4.29 -20.16
CA GLN A 194 5.36 -2.86 -20.08
C GLN A 194 4.90 -2.28 -21.43
N GLU A 195 5.46 -2.74 -22.55
CA GLU A 195 5.08 -2.25 -23.89
C GLU A 195 3.68 -2.72 -24.34
N ASP A 196 3.15 -3.80 -23.75
CA ASP A 196 1.97 -4.51 -24.25
C ASP A 196 0.81 -4.61 -23.21
N SER A 197 0.88 -3.82 -22.13
CA SER A 197 -0.14 -3.82 -21.07
C SER A 197 -0.96 -2.54 -21.06
N SER A 198 -2.22 -2.66 -21.47
CA SER A 198 -3.20 -1.60 -21.23
C SER A 198 -3.28 -1.29 -19.72
N PRO A 199 -3.53 -0.03 -19.32
CA PRO A 199 -3.68 0.33 -17.89
C PRO A 199 -4.71 -0.52 -17.16
N MET A 200 -5.76 -0.96 -17.87
CA MET A 200 -6.75 -1.91 -17.36
C MET A 200 -6.13 -3.29 -17.08
N ARG A 201 -5.35 -3.84 -18.03
CA ARG A 201 -4.63 -5.11 -17.83
C ARG A 201 -3.64 -5.01 -16.67
N ALA A 202 -2.91 -3.91 -16.55
CA ALA A 202 -1.99 -3.68 -15.43
C ALA A 202 -2.73 -3.64 -14.08
N LEU A 203 -3.89 -2.97 -14.02
CA LEU A 203 -4.73 -2.93 -12.83
C LEU A 203 -5.29 -4.31 -12.47
N LEU A 204 -5.82 -5.05 -13.46
CA LEU A 204 -6.31 -6.41 -13.24
C LEU A 204 -5.19 -7.34 -12.77
N THR A 205 -4.01 -7.28 -13.39
CA THR A 205 -2.83 -8.02 -12.92
C THR A 205 -2.49 -7.65 -11.49
N TYR A 206 -2.48 -6.35 -11.14
CA TYR A 206 -2.22 -5.93 -9.77
C TYR A 206 -3.26 -6.48 -8.78
N VAL A 207 -4.55 -6.44 -9.11
CA VAL A 207 -5.62 -6.89 -8.20
C VAL A 207 -5.62 -8.41 -8.04
N PHE A 208 -5.46 -9.15 -9.14
CA PHE A 208 -5.69 -10.60 -9.17
C PHE A 208 -4.43 -11.46 -9.00
N THR A 209 -3.22 -10.87 -8.99
CA THR A 209 -1.98 -11.66 -8.81
C THR A 209 -1.33 -11.45 -7.44
N PRO A 210 -0.48 -12.39 -6.97
CA PRO A 210 -0.51 -13.79 -7.36
C PRO A 210 -1.84 -14.42 -6.93
N LEU A 211 -2.40 -15.29 -7.76
CA LEU A 211 -3.50 -16.13 -7.33
C LEU A 211 -2.97 -17.11 -6.27
N PRO A 212 -3.78 -17.52 -5.26
CA PRO A 212 -3.35 -18.49 -4.26
C PRO A 212 -2.86 -19.78 -4.92
N THR A 213 -3.50 -20.20 -6.02
CA THR A 213 -3.12 -21.38 -6.81
C THR A 213 -1.70 -21.31 -7.34
N SER A 214 -1.23 -20.15 -7.80
CA SER A 214 0.15 -20.01 -8.30
C SER A 214 1.18 -20.07 -7.16
N LEU A 215 0.81 -19.65 -5.95
CA LEU A 215 1.66 -19.80 -4.76
C LEU A 215 1.70 -21.26 -4.28
N PHE A 216 0.58 -21.97 -4.30
CA PHE A 216 0.53 -23.41 -4.02
C PHE A 216 1.37 -24.22 -5.02
N GLN A 217 1.26 -23.92 -6.30
CA GLN A 217 2.06 -24.56 -7.35
C GLN A 217 3.55 -24.35 -7.14
N ARG A 218 3.96 -23.15 -6.73
CA ARG A 218 5.37 -22.88 -6.38
C ARG A 218 5.85 -23.70 -5.19
N LEU A 219 5.05 -23.75 -4.13
CA LEU A 219 5.39 -24.50 -2.91
C LEU A 219 5.52 -26.01 -3.17
N LEU A 220 4.69 -26.56 -4.06
CA LEU A 220 4.69 -27.99 -4.41
C LEU A 220 5.71 -28.35 -5.50
N GLY A 221 5.99 -27.44 -6.43
CA GLY A 221 6.82 -27.71 -7.61
C GLY A 221 8.30 -27.40 -7.44
N SER A 222 8.63 -26.27 -6.81
CA SER A 222 10.02 -25.76 -6.70
C SER A 222 10.56 -25.78 -5.27
N GLY A 223 9.79 -26.28 -4.30
CA GLY A 223 10.08 -26.13 -2.87
C GLY A 223 9.71 -24.75 -2.32
N ALA A 224 10.01 -24.52 -1.04
CA ALA A 224 9.77 -23.22 -0.41
C ALA A 224 10.62 -22.12 -1.06
N SER A 225 10.10 -20.88 -1.09
CA SER A 225 10.92 -19.73 -1.49
C SER A 225 12.16 -19.60 -0.61
N GLU A 226 13.16 -18.86 -1.09
CA GLU A 226 14.37 -18.52 -0.32
C GLU A 226 14.08 -17.84 1.04
N LEU A 227 12.85 -17.34 1.23
CA LEU A 227 12.34 -16.76 2.49
C LEU A 227 11.82 -17.81 3.48
N GLY A 228 11.83 -19.09 3.09
CA GLY A 228 11.40 -20.22 3.90
C GLY A 228 9.90 -20.55 3.80
N LEU A 229 9.56 -21.75 4.25
CA LEU A 229 8.21 -22.31 4.18
C LEU A 229 7.18 -21.47 4.95
N ALA A 230 7.54 -20.96 6.13
CA ALA A 230 6.62 -20.17 6.96
C ALA A 230 6.16 -18.88 6.27
N HIS A 231 7.07 -18.18 5.60
CA HIS A 231 6.74 -16.97 4.84
C HIS A 231 5.76 -17.28 3.70
N ASP A 232 6.00 -18.36 2.96
CA ASP A 232 5.14 -18.79 1.86
C ASP A 232 3.74 -19.20 2.32
N LEU A 233 3.64 -19.93 3.44
CA LEU A 233 2.35 -20.28 4.06
C LEU A 233 1.57 -19.04 4.50
N ILE A 234 2.23 -18.06 5.15
CA ILE A 234 1.59 -16.80 5.56
C ILE A 234 1.11 -16.03 4.32
N ARG A 235 1.91 -15.99 3.25
CA ARG A 235 1.53 -15.34 1.99
C ARG A 235 0.33 -16.02 1.34
N ILE A 236 0.29 -17.36 1.31
CA ILE A 236 -0.85 -18.14 0.80
C ILE A 236 -2.11 -17.86 1.62
N LEU A 237 -2.02 -17.91 2.94
CA LEU A 237 -3.13 -17.63 3.85
C LEU A 237 -3.68 -16.22 3.61
N HIS A 238 -2.79 -15.22 3.61
CA HIS A 238 -3.13 -13.82 3.38
C HIS A 238 -3.85 -13.59 2.05
N GLN A 239 -3.31 -14.15 0.96
CA GLN A 239 -3.93 -14.04 -0.36
C GLN A 239 -5.28 -14.75 -0.41
N SER A 240 -5.38 -15.93 0.19
CA SER A 240 -6.65 -16.69 0.23
C SER A 240 -7.74 -15.91 0.95
N LEU A 241 -7.44 -15.35 2.13
CA LEU A 241 -8.39 -14.53 2.89
C LEU A 241 -8.82 -13.28 2.11
N TYR A 242 -7.86 -12.61 1.48
CA TYR A 242 -8.12 -11.48 0.59
C TYR A 242 -9.10 -11.85 -0.55
N PHE A 243 -8.85 -12.94 -1.27
CA PHE A 243 -9.73 -13.39 -2.35
C PHE A 243 -11.10 -13.85 -1.85
N ILE A 244 -11.18 -14.52 -0.69
CA ILE A 244 -12.46 -14.89 -0.07
C ILE A 244 -13.29 -13.64 0.21
N MET A 245 -12.70 -12.60 0.81
CA MET A 245 -13.40 -11.34 1.07
C MET A 245 -13.90 -10.69 -0.22
N MET A 246 -13.06 -10.61 -1.26
CA MET A 246 -13.49 -10.10 -2.56
C MET A 246 -14.61 -10.93 -3.17
N PHE A 247 -14.50 -12.25 -3.16
CA PHE A 247 -15.49 -13.16 -3.71
C PHE A 247 -16.85 -13.02 -3.01
N VAL A 248 -16.87 -12.93 -1.68
CA VAL A 248 -18.09 -12.70 -0.91
C VAL A 248 -18.76 -11.36 -1.27
N MET A 249 -17.96 -10.29 -1.44
CA MET A 249 -18.47 -8.99 -1.88
C MET A 249 -19.04 -9.05 -3.31
N LEU A 250 -18.40 -9.82 -4.21
CA LEU A 250 -18.87 -10.00 -5.58
C LEU A 250 -20.14 -10.85 -5.67
N LEU A 251 -20.28 -11.88 -4.83
CA LEU A 251 -21.49 -12.72 -4.77
C LEU A 251 -22.71 -12.00 -4.19
N ASN A 252 -22.50 -10.92 -3.43
CA ASN A 252 -23.57 -10.16 -2.78
C ASN A 252 -23.60 -8.70 -3.28
N PRO A 253 -23.69 -8.44 -4.60
CA PRO A 253 -23.41 -7.11 -5.17
C PRO A 253 -24.38 -6.04 -4.66
N LYS A 254 -25.66 -6.39 -4.45
CA LYS A 254 -26.66 -5.47 -3.88
C LYS A 254 -26.31 -5.06 -2.46
N GLN A 255 -25.86 -6.00 -1.62
CA GLN A 255 -25.43 -5.71 -0.26
C GLN A 255 -24.14 -4.91 -0.24
N THR A 256 -23.16 -5.26 -1.08
CA THR A 256 -21.91 -4.52 -1.25
C THR A 256 -22.18 -3.08 -1.65
N TYR A 257 -22.97 -2.87 -2.70
CA TYR A 257 -23.31 -1.54 -3.22
C TYR A 257 -24.00 -0.67 -2.16
N ASN A 258 -25.08 -1.18 -1.54
CA ASN A 258 -25.80 -0.46 -0.49
C ASN A 258 -24.92 -0.23 0.74
N GLY A 259 -24.08 -1.21 1.08
CA GLY A 259 -23.11 -1.13 2.17
C GLY A 259 -22.11 -0.01 1.94
N ILE A 260 -21.50 0.03 0.76
CA ILE A 260 -20.55 1.09 0.35
C ILE A 260 -21.22 2.46 0.47
N ILE A 261 -22.43 2.64 -0.10
CA ILE A 261 -23.15 3.93 0.01
C ILE A 261 -23.32 4.33 1.49
N ARG A 262 -23.79 3.40 2.33
CA ARG A 262 -23.97 3.66 3.78
C ARG A 262 -22.65 3.94 4.50
N LEU A 263 -21.55 3.29 4.12
CA LEU A 263 -20.24 3.61 4.67
C LEU A 263 -19.83 5.03 4.32
N PHE A 264 -19.97 5.43 3.07
CA PHE A 264 -19.58 6.77 2.63
C PHE A 264 -20.48 7.88 3.20
N THR A 265 -21.69 7.57 3.68
CA THR A 265 -22.51 8.54 4.42
C THR A 265 -22.24 8.56 5.92
N SER A 266 -21.84 7.43 6.52
CA SER A 266 -21.68 7.31 7.99
C SER A 266 -20.27 7.58 8.50
N LEU A 267 -19.23 7.34 7.69
CA LEU A 267 -17.84 7.54 8.11
C LEU A 267 -17.49 9.03 8.23
N GLY A 268 -16.50 9.35 9.07
CA GLY A 268 -15.86 10.67 9.13
C GLY A 268 -14.97 10.94 7.90
N LYS A 269 -14.55 12.20 7.73
CA LYS A 269 -13.75 12.62 6.56
C LYS A 269 -12.41 11.88 6.51
N GLU A 270 -11.76 11.77 7.66
CA GLU A 270 -10.45 11.14 7.84
C GLU A 270 -10.51 9.64 7.53
N GLN A 271 -11.59 8.97 7.94
CA GLN A 271 -11.82 7.54 7.67
C GLN A 271 -12.01 7.28 6.17
N LYS A 272 -12.81 8.10 5.48
CA LYS A 272 -13.01 7.98 4.03
C LYS A 272 -11.73 8.28 3.26
N ALA A 273 -11.01 9.33 3.65
CA ALA A 273 -9.74 9.70 3.04
C ALA A 273 -8.68 8.60 3.22
N LEU A 274 -8.63 7.95 4.38
CA LEU A 274 -7.77 6.78 4.59
C LEU A 274 -8.15 5.61 3.68
N ILE A 275 -9.44 5.26 3.56
CA ILE A 275 -9.88 4.19 2.65
C ILE A 275 -9.50 4.51 1.21
N LEU A 276 -9.72 5.74 0.74
CA LEU A 276 -9.33 6.16 -0.60
C LEU A 276 -7.83 6.12 -0.82
N PHE A 277 -7.04 6.61 0.14
CA PHE A 277 -5.59 6.54 0.10
C PHE A 277 -5.10 5.08 -0.06
N LEU A 278 -5.66 4.16 0.73
CA LEU A 278 -5.31 2.74 0.67
C LEU A 278 -5.76 2.09 -0.66
N LEU A 279 -6.92 2.47 -1.20
CA LEU A 279 -7.38 2.01 -2.53
C LEU A 279 -6.55 2.57 -3.68
N ALA A 280 -6.13 3.84 -3.60
CA ALA A 280 -5.34 4.52 -4.63
C ALA A 280 -3.97 3.87 -4.85
N HIS A 281 -3.45 3.12 -3.86
CA HIS A 281 -2.26 2.29 -4.04
C HIS A 281 -2.40 1.31 -5.20
N ALA A 282 -3.59 0.75 -5.43
CA ALA A 282 -3.80 -0.16 -6.54
C ALA A 282 -3.55 0.51 -7.89
N VAL A 283 -4.10 1.70 -8.09
CA VAL A 283 -3.96 2.46 -9.35
C VAL A 283 -2.52 2.91 -9.55
N VAL A 284 -1.90 3.45 -8.51
CA VAL A 284 -0.53 4.00 -8.60
C VAL A 284 0.48 2.89 -8.85
N TYR A 285 0.42 1.78 -8.09
CA TYR A 285 1.35 0.68 -8.26
C TYR A 285 1.05 -0.19 -9.47
N SER A 286 -0.20 -0.29 -9.91
CA SER A 286 -0.49 -0.99 -11.16
C SER A 286 0.14 -0.29 -12.35
N ILE A 287 0.06 1.04 -12.41
CA ILE A 287 0.65 1.82 -13.50
C ILE A 287 2.17 1.83 -13.37
N HIS A 288 2.69 2.12 -12.17
CA HIS A 288 4.13 2.23 -11.92
C HIS A 288 4.91 0.93 -12.18
N LEU A 289 4.27 -0.23 -11.96
CA LEU A 289 4.91 -1.55 -12.11
C LEU A 289 4.29 -2.42 -13.21
N ALA A 290 3.47 -1.83 -14.10
CA ALA A 290 2.72 -2.57 -15.13
C ALA A 290 1.96 -3.79 -14.59
N GLY A 291 1.44 -3.69 -13.38
CA GLY A 291 0.73 -4.76 -12.68
C GLY A 291 1.59 -5.81 -12.00
N ILE A 292 2.91 -5.82 -12.23
CA ILE A 292 3.87 -6.74 -11.59
C ILE A 292 4.14 -6.24 -10.16
N GLY A 293 3.21 -6.55 -9.26
CA GLY A 293 3.31 -6.19 -7.85
C GLY A 293 3.71 -7.39 -6.99
N HIS A 294 4.79 -7.25 -6.21
CA HIS A 294 5.06 -8.11 -5.07
C HIS A 294 3.89 -8.04 -4.07
N SER A 295 3.60 -9.13 -3.35
CA SER A 295 2.48 -9.19 -2.39
C SER A 295 2.53 -8.07 -1.34
N ARG A 296 3.73 -7.62 -0.96
CA ARG A 296 3.94 -6.51 -0.02
C ARG A 296 3.37 -5.18 -0.49
N LEU A 297 3.48 -4.87 -1.78
CA LEU A 297 3.01 -3.59 -2.33
C LEU A 297 1.48 -3.54 -2.36
N LYS A 298 0.84 -4.71 -2.36
CA LYS A 298 -0.61 -4.89 -2.32
C LYS A 298 -1.18 -4.76 -0.91
N LEU A 299 -0.33 -4.77 0.12
CA LEU A 299 -0.78 -4.77 1.51
C LEU A 299 -1.72 -3.59 1.83
N PRO A 300 -1.44 -2.32 1.46
CA PRO A 300 -2.37 -1.21 1.69
C PRO A 300 -3.74 -1.44 1.03
N PHE A 301 -3.75 -1.91 -0.22
CA PHE A 301 -4.98 -2.21 -0.94
C PHE A 301 -5.76 -3.36 -0.29
N GLN A 302 -5.07 -4.42 0.13
CA GLN A 302 -5.68 -5.57 0.81
C GLN A 302 -6.23 -5.18 2.18
N MET A 303 -5.56 -4.27 2.90
CA MET A 303 -6.08 -3.66 4.13
C MET A 303 -7.35 -2.84 3.85
N ALA A 304 -7.41 -2.08 2.76
CA ALA A 304 -8.62 -1.35 2.37
C ALA A 304 -9.80 -2.30 2.18
N ILE A 305 -9.57 -3.41 1.46
CA ILE A 305 -10.57 -4.46 1.23
C ILE A 305 -11.00 -5.10 2.55
N GLY A 306 -10.05 -5.41 3.45
CA GLY A 306 -10.34 -5.92 4.79
C GLY A 306 -11.20 -4.96 5.62
N ILE A 307 -10.85 -3.66 5.64
CA ILE A 307 -11.61 -2.62 6.36
C ILE A 307 -13.04 -2.52 5.80
N VAL A 308 -13.19 -2.41 4.48
CA VAL A 308 -14.51 -2.29 3.84
C VAL A 308 -15.34 -3.54 4.11
N PHE A 309 -14.75 -4.73 3.97
CA PHE A 309 -15.43 -6.00 4.25
C PHE A 309 -15.90 -6.06 5.71
N TYR A 310 -15.02 -5.74 6.66
CA TYR A 310 -15.36 -5.71 8.08
C TYR A 310 -16.56 -4.79 8.36
N LEU A 311 -16.50 -3.56 7.85
CA LEU A 311 -17.54 -2.58 8.12
C LEU A 311 -18.89 -2.97 7.51
N ILE A 312 -18.92 -3.55 6.29
CA ILE A 312 -20.16 -3.94 5.60
C ILE A 312 -20.72 -5.27 6.12
N TYR A 313 -19.88 -6.28 6.33
CA TYR A 313 -20.31 -7.67 6.52
C TYR A 313 -20.22 -8.15 7.96
N ILE A 314 -19.31 -7.59 8.75
CA ILE A 314 -19.08 -8.02 10.14
C ILE A 314 -19.74 -7.04 11.12
N LYS A 315 -19.42 -5.74 11.01
CA LYS A 315 -19.96 -4.70 11.89
C LYS A 315 -21.44 -4.42 11.64
N ASN A 316 -21.83 -4.25 10.38
CA ASN A 316 -23.21 -3.92 9.99
C ASN A 316 -24.21 -5.09 10.14
N ARG A 317 -23.79 -6.31 10.51
CA ARG A 317 -24.73 -7.40 10.87
C ARG A 317 -25.51 -7.14 12.17
N PHE A 318 -25.17 -6.10 12.93
CA PHE A 318 -25.89 -5.72 14.15
C PHE A 318 -26.99 -4.66 13.96
N VAL A 319 -27.21 -4.15 12.75
CA VAL A 319 -28.39 -3.35 12.44
C VAL A 319 -29.42 -4.26 11.80
N LYS A 320 -30.28 -4.84 12.64
CA LYS A 320 -31.44 -5.64 12.26
C LYS A 320 -32.18 -4.95 11.10
N ILE A 321 -32.34 -5.67 10.00
CA ILE A 321 -33.44 -5.45 9.08
C ILE A 321 -34.70 -5.67 9.93
N ARG A 322 -35.41 -4.57 10.23
CA ARG A 322 -36.80 -4.60 10.68
C ARG A 322 -37.68 -4.41 9.46
#